data_AF-A0A0G4QG57-F1
#
_entry.id   AF-A0A0G4QG57-F1
#
_cell.length_a   1.000
_cell.length_b   1.000
_cell.length_c   1.000
_cell.angle_alpha   90.00
_cell.angle_beta   90.00
_cell.angle_gamma   90.00
#
_symmetry.space_group_name_H-M   'P 1'
#
loop_
_entity.id
_entity.type
_entity.pdbx_description
1 polymer ?
#
loop_
_entity_poly.entity_id
_entity_poly.type
_entity_poly.pdbx_seq_one_letter_code
_entity_poly.pdbx_strand_id
1 'polypeptide(L)'
;MSEQTIIWDLDLIHKYNYSGPRYTSYPTALEFNQQYGDADFIKATQRYPERPLSLYIHIPFCHKLCYFCGCNKIITRHKHKADEYLDVLEKEIINRARYFKDRKVTQMHWGGGTPTFLDKQQISRLVSLLRQHFDFVDNAELSIEIDPREIELDVIDHLRNEGFNRLSMGVQDFNKEVQQKVNREQDEAFIFALVERAREVGFHSTSIDLIYGLPKQTKESFAFTLKRVIELSPDRLSVFNYAHLPNLFAAQRKIKDEDLPLAEEKLEILQETISTLTTNGYQFIGMDHFAKPDDELAVAQRKGILHRNFQGYTTHEECDLLGMGVSAISMLGDNYAQNEKVLKEYYARVNSEGNALWRGLSLTHDDCIRRDVIKTLICNFNLHFSDIEKMHDIVFHDYFKEDLELLVPMKDDGLVEITVDGIQVTPRGRLLIRNICMCFDTYLRNQMRQRQFSRVI
;
A
#
# COMPACT_ATOMS: atom_id res chain seq x y z
N MET A 1 -15.82 -0.37 25.61
CA MET A 1 -14.73 -1.35 25.68
C MET A 1 -14.60 -1.92 24.28
N SER A 2 -13.48 -1.70 23.58
CA SER A 2 -13.30 -2.34 22.26
C SER A 2 -13.21 -3.84 22.51
N GLU A 3 -14.07 -4.62 21.88
CA GLU A 3 -13.90 -6.07 21.83
C GLU A 3 -12.45 -6.38 21.42
N GLN A 4 -11.82 -7.35 22.07
CA GLN A 4 -10.44 -7.72 21.76
C GLN A 4 -10.38 -8.20 20.31
N THR A 5 -9.84 -7.35 19.45
CA THR A 5 -9.91 -7.52 18.00
C THR A 5 -8.94 -8.56 17.45
N ILE A 6 -7.94 -8.99 18.24
CA ILE A 6 -6.94 -10.00 17.89
C ILE A 6 -6.66 -10.86 19.13
N ILE A 7 -6.49 -12.18 18.93
CA ILE A 7 -5.96 -13.10 19.94
C ILE A 7 -4.61 -13.62 19.44
N TRP A 8 -3.57 -13.41 20.23
CA TRP A 8 -2.22 -13.89 19.92
C TRP A 8 -2.09 -15.38 20.19
N ASP A 9 -1.63 -16.14 19.20
CA ASP A 9 -1.39 -17.58 19.29
C ASP A 9 -0.07 -17.94 18.61
N LEU A 10 0.97 -18.15 19.42
CA LEU A 10 2.34 -18.32 18.94
C LEU A 10 2.52 -19.63 18.15
N ASP A 11 1.87 -20.70 18.58
CA ASP A 11 1.95 -22.02 17.93
C ASP A 11 1.35 -21.97 16.52
N LEU A 12 0.20 -21.31 16.37
CA LEU A 12 -0.42 -21.11 15.05
C LEU A 12 0.42 -20.19 14.15
N ILE A 13 1.01 -19.12 14.71
CA ILE A 13 1.91 -18.24 13.96
C ILE A 13 3.11 -19.02 13.43
N HIS A 14 3.72 -19.89 14.24
CA HIS A 14 4.82 -20.75 13.79
C HIS A 14 4.37 -21.77 12.74
N LYS A 15 3.22 -22.42 12.96
CA LYS A 15 2.64 -23.40 12.02
C LYS A 15 2.46 -22.81 10.63
N TYR A 16 2.00 -21.56 10.54
CA TYR A 16 1.67 -20.89 9.28
C TYR A 16 2.73 -19.91 8.76
N ASN A 17 3.96 -19.99 9.26
CA ASN A 17 5.07 -19.12 8.84
C ASN A 17 5.65 -19.52 7.46
N TYR A 18 4.86 -19.33 6.40
CA TYR A 18 5.25 -19.61 5.02
C TYR A 18 5.43 -18.32 4.22
N SER A 19 6.26 -18.38 3.17
CA SER A 19 6.34 -17.30 2.19
C SER A 19 5.10 -17.29 1.31
N GLY A 20 4.45 -16.13 1.21
CA GLY A 20 3.26 -15.93 0.39
C GLY A 20 3.21 -14.51 -0.20
N PRO A 21 2.32 -14.29 -1.19
CA PRO A 21 2.12 -12.96 -1.75
C PRO A 21 1.54 -12.00 -0.71
N ARG A 22 1.85 -10.71 -0.87
CA ARG A 22 1.32 -9.65 0.01
C ARG A 22 -0.14 -9.30 -0.27
N TYR A 23 -0.69 -9.79 -1.38
CA TYR A 23 -2.01 -9.42 -1.92
C TYR A 23 -2.23 -7.90 -1.95
N THR A 24 -1.21 -7.16 -2.40
CA THR A 24 -1.38 -5.73 -2.77
C THR A 24 -2.41 -5.59 -3.89
N SER A 25 -2.46 -6.59 -4.78
CA SER A 25 -3.52 -6.83 -5.75
C SER A 25 -3.70 -8.34 -5.93
N TYR A 26 -4.84 -8.73 -6.46
CA TYR A 26 -5.04 -10.04 -7.08
C TYR A 26 -5.58 -9.86 -8.50
N PRO A 27 -4.98 -10.51 -9.53
CA PRO A 27 -3.71 -11.23 -9.48
C PRO A 27 -2.52 -10.33 -9.09
N THR A 28 -1.38 -10.94 -8.77
CA THR A 28 -0.18 -10.20 -8.33
C THR A 28 0.59 -9.62 -9.53
N ALA A 29 1.49 -8.66 -9.27
CA ALA A 29 2.36 -8.06 -10.30
C ALA A 29 3.35 -9.05 -10.98
N LEU A 30 3.40 -10.31 -10.53
CA LEU A 30 4.13 -11.40 -11.20
C LEU A 30 3.45 -11.80 -12.51
N GLU A 31 2.13 -11.65 -12.60
CA GLU A 31 1.33 -12.06 -13.76
C GLU A 31 1.26 -10.96 -14.84
N PHE A 32 1.81 -9.77 -14.56
CA PHE A 32 1.86 -8.68 -15.52
C PHE A 32 2.84 -9.02 -16.64
N ASN A 33 2.39 -8.88 -17.88
CA ASN A 33 3.14 -9.26 -19.07
C ASN A 33 3.18 -8.12 -20.11
N GLN A 34 4.14 -8.19 -21.03
CA GLN A 34 4.37 -7.17 -22.06
C GLN A 34 3.47 -7.35 -23.31
N GLN A 35 2.57 -8.34 -23.31
CA GLN A 35 1.59 -8.50 -24.39
C GLN A 35 0.42 -7.51 -24.22
N TYR A 36 0.16 -7.09 -22.98
CA TYR A 36 -0.79 -6.02 -22.67
C TYR A 36 -0.33 -4.69 -23.28
N GLY A 37 -1.08 -4.16 -24.23
CA GLY A 37 -0.72 -2.97 -25.01
C GLY A 37 -1.65 -1.78 -24.81
N ASP A 38 -1.39 -0.70 -25.55
CA ASP A 38 -2.18 0.55 -25.43
C ASP A 38 -3.65 0.35 -25.85
N ALA A 39 -3.92 -0.58 -26.77
CA ALA A 39 -5.29 -0.94 -27.15
C ALA A 39 -6.08 -1.54 -25.97
N ASP A 40 -5.44 -2.37 -25.14
CA ASP A 40 -6.06 -2.94 -23.95
C ASP A 40 -6.28 -1.86 -22.89
N PHE A 41 -5.30 -0.96 -22.71
CA PHE A 41 -5.43 0.20 -21.84
C PHE A 41 -6.62 1.09 -22.23
N ILE A 42 -6.78 1.42 -23.51
CA ILE A 42 -7.89 2.24 -24.00
C ILE A 42 -9.24 1.54 -23.76
N LYS A 43 -9.33 0.22 -24.01
CA LYS A 43 -10.55 -0.53 -23.69
C LYS A 43 -10.85 -0.50 -22.19
N ALA A 44 -9.82 -0.60 -21.36
CA ALA A 44 -9.96 -0.53 -19.91
C ALA A 44 -10.53 0.82 -19.44
N THR A 45 -10.09 1.95 -20.01
CA THR A 45 -10.61 3.29 -19.65
C THR A 45 -12.10 3.47 -19.99
N GLN A 46 -12.58 2.72 -20.98
CA GLN A 46 -13.95 2.82 -21.52
C GLN A 46 -14.93 1.85 -20.86
N ARG A 47 -14.45 0.88 -20.05
CA ARG A 47 -15.32 -0.20 -19.52
C ARG A 47 -16.38 0.31 -18.55
N TYR A 48 -16.02 1.24 -17.68
CA TYR A 48 -16.89 1.76 -16.62
C TYR A 48 -16.87 3.29 -16.60
N PRO A 49 -17.32 3.98 -17.67
CA PRO A 49 -17.18 5.44 -17.86
C PRO A 49 -17.78 6.29 -16.72
N GLU A 50 -18.69 5.73 -15.93
CA GLU A 50 -19.35 6.36 -14.80
C GLU A 50 -18.53 6.37 -13.51
N ARG A 51 -17.54 5.47 -13.37
CA ARG A 51 -16.76 5.36 -12.13
C ARG A 51 -15.97 6.64 -11.82
N PRO A 52 -15.84 7.03 -10.54
CA PRO A 52 -14.91 8.08 -10.15
C PRO A 52 -13.46 7.70 -10.48
N LEU A 53 -12.59 8.70 -10.52
CA LEU A 53 -11.16 8.53 -10.80
C LEU A 53 -10.32 8.82 -9.56
N SER A 54 -9.38 7.93 -9.28
CA SER A 54 -8.28 8.14 -8.36
C SER A 54 -6.99 8.34 -9.15
N LEU A 55 -6.17 9.31 -8.77
CA LEU A 55 -4.87 9.59 -9.39
C LEU A 55 -3.74 9.16 -8.46
N TYR A 56 -2.78 8.41 -8.96
CA TYR A 56 -1.51 8.15 -8.28
C TYR A 56 -0.36 8.75 -9.08
N ILE A 57 0.44 9.61 -8.44
CA ILE A 57 1.64 10.18 -9.05
C ILE A 57 2.86 9.64 -8.33
N HIS A 58 3.74 8.98 -9.08
CA HIS A 58 5.01 8.51 -8.55
C HIS A 58 6.09 9.59 -8.69
N ILE A 59 6.65 10.05 -7.57
CA ILE A 59 7.81 10.95 -7.53
C ILE A 59 9.03 10.17 -7.03
N PRO A 60 9.98 9.79 -7.89
CA PRO A 60 10.99 8.79 -7.53
C PRO A 60 12.15 9.35 -6.72
N PHE A 61 12.33 10.66 -6.62
CA PHE A 61 13.57 11.24 -6.08
C PHE A 61 13.63 11.21 -4.56
N CYS A 62 14.82 10.94 -4.01
CA CYS A 62 15.11 11.13 -2.59
C CYS A 62 16.48 11.80 -2.40
N HIS A 63 16.62 12.60 -1.33
CA HIS A 63 17.87 13.27 -0.96
C HIS A 63 18.96 12.29 -0.50
N LYS A 64 18.57 11.28 0.29
CA LYS A 64 19.47 10.35 0.96
C LYS A 64 19.03 8.89 0.81
N LEU A 65 20.03 8.01 0.73
CA LEU A 65 19.83 6.57 0.63
C LEU A 65 19.54 5.93 1.99
N CYS A 66 18.28 5.63 2.30
CA CYS A 66 17.94 4.76 3.42
C CYS A 66 18.27 3.31 3.08
N TYR A 67 19.03 2.62 3.94
CA TYR A 67 19.56 1.29 3.63
C TYR A 67 18.50 0.20 3.62
N PHE A 68 17.41 0.35 4.38
CA PHE A 68 16.30 -0.61 4.42
C PHE A 68 15.39 -0.55 3.18
N CYS A 69 15.41 0.56 2.43
CA CYS A 69 14.33 0.91 1.51
C CYS A 69 14.25 -0.01 0.27
N GLY A 70 13.08 -0.62 0.06
CA GLY A 70 12.74 -1.43 -1.12
C GLY A 70 11.85 -0.74 -2.15
N CYS A 71 11.55 0.56 -1.99
CA CYS A 71 10.70 1.32 -2.91
C CYS A 71 11.39 1.53 -4.27
N ASN A 72 10.62 1.78 -5.33
CA ASN A 72 11.16 2.35 -6.57
C ASN A 72 11.53 3.81 -6.29
N LYS A 73 12.83 4.11 -6.32
CA LYS A 73 13.34 5.45 -5.99
C LYS A 73 14.75 5.67 -6.52
N ILE A 74 15.10 6.94 -6.67
CA ILE A 74 16.33 7.43 -7.27
C ILE A 74 16.95 8.43 -6.31
N ILE A 75 18.14 8.09 -5.80
CA ILE A 75 18.88 8.98 -4.92
C ILE A 75 19.63 9.99 -5.76
N THR A 76 19.39 11.28 -5.54
CA THR A 76 20.10 12.34 -6.25
C THR A 76 20.15 13.63 -5.44
N ARG A 77 21.20 14.43 -5.67
CA ARG A 77 21.33 15.80 -5.17
C ARG A 77 21.07 16.84 -6.26
N HIS A 78 20.83 16.38 -7.49
CA HIS A 78 20.64 17.25 -8.65
C HIS A 78 19.17 17.68 -8.74
N LYS A 79 18.85 18.84 -8.16
CA LYS A 79 17.47 19.35 -8.12
C LYS A 79 16.85 19.53 -9.51
N HIS A 80 17.62 19.90 -10.53
CA HIS A 80 17.13 20.05 -11.92
C HIS A 80 16.50 18.77 -12.50
N LYS A 81 16.82 17.58 -11.95
CA LYS A 81 16.20 16.33 -12.38
C LYS A 81 14.70 16.27 -12.07
N ALA A 82 14.25 17.02 -11.05
CA ALA A 82 12.84 17.17 -10.77
C ALA A 82 12.14 17.94 -11.90
N ASP A 83 12.73 19.02 -12.41
CA ASP A 83 12.17 19.76 -13.55
C ASP A 83 12.12 18.91 -14.81
N GLU A 84 13.21 18.21 -15.15
CA GLU A 84 13.25 17.26 -16.28
C GLU A 84 12.17 16.17 -16.16
N TYR A 85 11.93 15.69 -14.94
CA TYR A 85 10.89 14.70 -14.67
C TYR A 85 9.49 15.29 -14.86
N LEU A 86 9.24 16.50 -14.34
CA LEU A 86 7.97 17.19 -14.49
C LEU A 86 7.67 17.54 -15.95
N ASP A 87 8.68 17.89 -16.75
CA ASP A 87 8.54 18.12 -18.20
C ASP A 87 8.07 16.86 -18.94
N VAL A 88 8.57 15.69 -18.53
CA VAL A 88 8.15 14.41 -19.13
C VAL A 88 6.78 13.98 -18.59
N LEU A 89 6.57 14.09 -17.29
CA LEU A 89 5.29 13.79 -16.64
C LEU A 89 4.16 14.65 -17.22
N GLU A 90 4.46 15.90 -17.59
CA GLU A 90 3.52 16.78 -18.28
C GLU A 90 3.01 16.21 -19.59
N LYS A 91 3.92 15.68 -20.42
CA LYS A 91 3.55 15.00 -21.67
C LYS A 91 2.68 13.78 -21.39
N GLU A 92 3.00 12.99 -20.37
CA GLU A 92 2.19 11.83 -19.99
C GLU A 92 0.79 12.26 -19.53
N ILE A 93 0.69 13.26 -18.65
CA ILE A 93 -0.59 13.78 -18.14
C ILE A 93 -1.46 14.25 -19.29
N ILE A 94 -0.94 15.08 -20.20
CA ILE A 94 -1.70 15.60 -21.34
C ILE A 94 -2.24 14.45 -22.21
N ASN A 95 -1.42 13.44 -22.48
CA ASN A 95 -1.80 12.32 -23.34
C ASN A 95 -2.76 11.35 -22.66
N ARG A 96 -2.61 11.06 -21.36
CA ARG A 96 -3.49 10.13 -20.64
C ARG A 96 -4.81 10.77 -20.25
N ALA A 97 -4.82 12.03 -19.82
CA ALA A 97 -6.01 12.72 -19.36
C ALA A 97 -7.13 12.78 -20.42
N ARG A 98 -6.80 12.72 -21.72
CA ARG A 98 -7.78 12.72 -22.81
C ARG A 98 -8.80 11.58 -22.73
N TYR A 99 -8.45 10.47 -22.08
CA TYR A 99 -9.32 9.30 -21.91
C TYR A 99 -10.26 9.43 -20.71
N PHE A 100 -10.11 10.47 -19.90
CA PHE A 100 -10.83 10.64 -18.63
C PHE A 100 -11.51 12.00 -18.49
N LYS A 101 -11.73 12.72 -19.61
CA LYS A 101 -12.27 14.09 -19.60
C LYS A 101 -13.60 14.25 -18.87
N ASP A 102 -14.46 13.22 -18.94
CA ASP A 102 -15.79 13.24 -18.35
C ASP A 102 -15.83 12.62 -16.94
N ARG A 103 -14.65 12.23 -16.39
CA ARG A 103 -14.54 11.58 -15.08
C ARG A 103 -14.27 12.62 -14.00
N LYS A 104 -14.86 12.39 -12.83
CA LYS A 104 -14.59 13.18 -11.62
C LYS A 104 -13.47 12.56 -10.82
N VAL A 105 -12.42 13.32 -10.53
CA VAL A 105 -11.34 12.93 -9.63
C VAL A 105 -11.78 13.14 -8.19
N THR A 106 -11.90 12.03 -7.45
CA THR A 106 -12.27 12.03 -6.03
C THR A 106 -11.09 11.78 -5.11
N GLN A 107 -9.99 11.24 -5.63
CA GLN A 107 -8.78 10.96 -4.85
C GLN A 107 -7.52 11.26 -5.67
N MET A 108 -6.49 11.78 -5.01
CA MET A 108 -5.15 11.91 -5.54
C MET A 108 -4.14 11.55 -4.46
N HIS A 109 -3.13 10.77 -4.81
CA HIS A 109 -2.04 10.40 -3.92
C HIS A 109 -0.70 10.60 -4.62
N TRP A 110 0.21 11.32 -3.98
CA TRP A 110 1.61 11.40 -4.40
C TRP A 110 2.46 10.54 -3.48
N GLY A 111 3.16 9.57 -4.06
CA GLY A 111 4.07 8.69 -3.31
C GLY A 111 5.33 8.35 -4.11
N GLY A 112 6.11 7.39 -3.61
CA GLY A 112 7.21 6.79 -4.35
C GLY A 112 8.54 6.84 -3.61
N GLY A 113 9.42 7.75 -4.03
CA GLY A 113 10.63 8.07 -3.30
C GLY A 113 10.33 9.08 -2.20
N THR A 114 10.30 10.36 -2.57
CA THR A 114 9.98 11.45 -1.66
C THR A 114 9.28 12.56 -2.45
N PRO A 115 7.93 12.60 -2.47
CA PRO A 115 7.19 13.67 -3.14
C PRO A 115 7.64 15.08 -2.72
N THR A 116 7.94 15.28 -1.44
CA THR A 116 8.49 16.55 -0.91
C THR A 116 9.96 16.80 -1.24
N PHE A 117 10.56 16.02 -2.15
CA PHE A 117 11.78 16.41 -2.85
C PHE A 117 11.52 17.60 -3.78
N LEU A 118 10.30 17.69 -4.32
CA LEU A 118 9.84 18.82 -5.10
C LEU A 118 9.79 20.06 -4.21
N ASP A 119 10.32 21.17 -4.70
CA ASP A 119 10.15 22.46 -4.04
C ASP A 119 8.72 23.01 -4.26
N LYS A 120 8.39 24.12 -3.58
CA LYS A 120 7.05 24.73 -3.65
C LYS A 120 6.64 25.07 -5.08
N GLN A 121 7.56 25.61 -5.89
CA GLN A 121 7.23 25.98 -7.27
C GLN A 121 6.91 24.74 -8.11
N GLN A 122 7.66 23.67 -7.92
CA GLN A 122 7.46 22.38 -8.57
C GLN A 122 6.16 21.69 -8.12
N ILE A 123 5.82 21.79 -6.83
CA ILE A 123 4.54 21.31 -6.27
C ILE A 123 3.38 22.07 -6.95
N SER A 124 3.37 23.41 -6.91
CA SER A 124 2.34 24.22 -7.57
C SER A 124 2.22 23.92 -9.05
N ARG A 125 3.36 23.76 -9.76
CA ARG A 125 3.38 23.40 -11.18
C ARG A 125 2.62 22.10 -11.43
N LEU A 126 2.92 21.05 -10.68
CA LEU A 126 2.30 19.74 -10.87
C LEU A 126 0.81 19.75 -10.48
N VAL A 127 0.44 20.40 -9.37
CA VAL A 127 -0.98 20.54 -8.98
C VAL A 127 -1.76 21.31 -10.03
N SER A 128 -1.24 22.45 -10.50
CA SER A 128 -1.86 23.25 -11.56
C SER A 128 -2.08 22.43 -12.82
N LEU A 129 -1.08 21.66 -13.23
CA LEU A 129 -1.16 20.82 -14.41
C LEU A 129 -2.23 19.73 -14.26
N LEU A 130 -2.28 19.05 -13.11
CA LEU A 130 -3.30 18.03 -12.85
C LEU A 130 -4.71 18.63 -12.86
N ARG A 131 -4.91 19.79 -12.23
CA ARG A 131 -6.20 20.50 -12.21
C ARG A 131 -6.60 21.06 -13.58
N GLN A 132 -5.64 21.35 -14.45
CA GLN A 132 -5.93 21.78 -15.82
C GLN A 132 -6.45 20.63 -16.70
N HIS A 133 -6.01 19.40 -16.44
CA HIS A 133 -6.28 18.24 -17.30
C HIS A 133 -7.32 17.27 -16.75
N PHE A 134 -7.59 17.31 -15.44
CA PHE A 134 -8.59 16.48 -14.79
C PHE A 134 -9.59 17.33 -14.00
N ASP A 135 -10.83 16.84 -13.93
CA ASP A 135 -11.93 17.51 -13.25
C ASP A 135 -12.04 17.01 -11.80
N PHE A 136 -11.52 17.78 -10.85
CA PHE A 136 -11.54 17.44 -9.42
C PHE A 136 -12.85 17.84 -8.77
N VAL A 137 -13.38 17.00 -7.89
CA VAL A 137 -14.47 17.40 -6.97
C VAL A 137 -13.90 18.29 -5.86
N ASP A 138 -14.73 19.22 -5.34
CA ASP A 138 -14.31 20.22 -4.35
C ASP A 138 -13.72 19.59 -3.07
N ASN A 139 -14.25 18.45 -2.65
CA ASN A 139 -13.86 17.72 -1.45
C ASN A 139 -13.01 16.47 -1.74
N ALA A 140 -12.27 16.45 -2.85
CA ALA A 140 -11.40 15.34 -3.19
C ALA A 140 -10.38 15.06 -2.07
N GLU A 141 -10.06 13.79 -1.86
CA GLU A 141 -8.98 13.37 -0.96
C GLU A 141 -7.63 13.59 -1.65
N LEU A 142 -6.80 14.50 -1.15
CA LEU A 142 -5.48 14.80 -1.71
C LEU A 142 -4.42 14.48 -0.66
N SER A 143 -3.69 13.39 -0.90
CA SER A 143 -2.69 12.84 0.02
C SER A 143 -1.28 12.88 -0.56
N ILE A 144 -0.29 13.02 0.33
CA ILE A 144 1.14 13.07 -0.03
C ILE A 144 2.02 12.37 1.01
N GLU A 145 3.04 11.65 0.57
CA GLU A 145 4.10 11.10 1.42
C GLU A 145 5.19 12.14 1.71
N ILE A 146 5.69 12.20 2.96
CA ILE A 146 6.67 13.19 3.44
C ILE A 146 7.88 12.50 4.11
N ASP A 147 9.08 12.97 3.76
CA ASP A 147 10.34 12.67 4.48
C ASP A 147 10.72 13.86 5.39
N PRO A 148 10.74 13.71 6.73
CA PRO A 148 10.86 14.82 7.67
C PRO A 148 12.30 15.29 7.92
N ARG A 149 13.18 15.32 6.91
CA ARG A 149 14.63 15.59 7.09
C ARG A 149 15.18 16.79 6.32
N GLU A 150 14.71 17.02 5.10
CA GLU A 150 15.18 18.11 4.22
C GLU A 150 13.97 18.93 3.73
N ILE A 151 13.10 19.29 4.66
CA ILE A 151 11.85 20.03 4.44
C ILE A 151 11.75 21.13 5.50
N GLU A 152 11.17 22.28 5.13
CA GLU A 152 10.84 23.36 6.05
C GLU A 152 9.37 23.27 6.47
N LEU A 153 9.02 23.71 7.68
CA LEU A 153 7.64 23.62 8.19
C LEU A 153 6.62 24.34 7.30
N ASP A 154 7.03 25.43 6.65
CA ASP A 154 6.18 26.23 5.78
C ASP A 154 5.82 25.54 4.44
N VAL A 155 6.39 24.36 4.17
CA VAL A 155 5.96 23.48 3.08
C VAL A 155 4.62 22.83 3.42
N ILE A 156 4.32 22.58 4.69
CA ILE A 156 3.02 22.04 5.14
C ILE A 156 1.90 23.04 4.85
N ASP A 157 2.15 24.32 5.14
CA ASP A 157 1.25 25.42 4.77
C ASP A 157 1.02 25.49 3.26
N HIS A 158 2.10 25.39 2.50
CA HIS A 158 2.03 25.41 1.04
C HIS A 158 1.21 24.23 0.49
N LEU A 159 1.47 23.01 0.96
CA LEU A 159 0.70 21.83 0.58
C LEU A 159 -0.79 21.99 0.90
N ARG A 160 -1.13 22.54 2.08
CA ARG A 160 -2.52 22.82 2.45
C ARG A 160 -3.18 23.79 1.46
N ASN A 161 -2.47 24.86 1.08
CA ASN A 161 -2.96 25.86 0.13
C ASN A 161 -3.16 25.29 -1.30
N GLU A 162 -2.35 24.31 -1.71
CA GLU A 162 -2.52 23.59 -2.97
C GLU A 162 -3.69 22.58 -2.95
N GLY A 163 -4.27 22.36 -1.77
CA GLY A 163 -5.46 21.54 -1.54
C GLY A 163 -5.19 20.17 -0.92
N PHE A 164 -3.94 19.82 -0.62
CA PHE A 164 -3.64 18.60 0.14
C PHE A 164 -4.32 18.65 1.50
N ASN A 165 -4.90 17.54 1.92
CA ASN A 165 -5.68 17.43 3.14
C ASN A 165 -5.34 16.18 3.96
N ARG A 166 -4.47 15.31 3.44
CA ARG A 166 -3.87 14.17 4.15
C ARG A 166 -2.37 14.09 3.90
N LEU A 167 -1.65 13.51 4.86
CA LEU A 167 -0.23 13.20 4.69
C LEU A 167 0.14 11.89 5.37
N SER A 168 1.15 11.22 4.82
CA SER A 168 1.84 10.10 5.46
C SER A 168 3.31 10.44 5.66
N MET A 169 3.83 10.26 6.85
CA MET A 169 5.22 10.58 7.19
C MET A 169 6.04 9.34 7.48
N GLY A 170 7.16 9.18 6.78
CA GLY A 170 8.10 8.11 7.06
C GLY A 170 8.96 8.38 8.31
N VAL A 171 8.60 7.83 9.47
CA VAL A 171 9.41 7.95 10.70
C VAL A 171 10.35 6.74 10.85
N GLN A 172 9.83 5.54 10.64
CA GLN A 172 10.51 4.25 10.71
C GLN A 172 10.91 3.84 12.13
N ASP A 173 11.70 4.67 12.82
CA ASP A 173 12.14 4.47 14.21
C ASP A 173 12.61 5.79 14.84
N PHE A 174 12.37 6.00 16.14
CA PHE A 174 12.93 7.12 16.92
C PHE A 174 14.29 6.78 17.56
N ASN A 175 14.67 5.51 17.63
CA ASN A 175 15.95 5.08 18.17
C ASN A 175 17.12 5.54 17.30
N LYS A 176 18.06 6.29 17.91
CA LYS A 176 19.21 6.89 17.21
C LYS A 176 20.22 5.89 16.69
N GLU A 177 20.46 4.78 17.40
CA GLU A 177 21.36 3.73 16.90
C GLU A 177 20.78 3.08 15.64
N VAL A 178 19.47 2.75 15.67
CA VAL A 178 18.76 2.20 14.51
C VAL A 178 18.84 3.17 13.32
N GLN A 179 18.54 4.45 13.55
CA GLN A 179 18.62 5.50 12.53
C GLN A 179 20.00 5.58 11.87
N GLN A 180 21.08 5.54 12.65
CA GLN A 180 22.45 5.53 12.13
C GLN A 180 22.74 4.28 11.30
N LYS A 181 22.34 3.10 11.80
CA LYS A 181 22.55 1.81 11.13
C LYS A 181 21.83 1.71 9.78
N VAL A 182 20.76 2.46 9.59
CA VAL A 182 20.00 2.48 8.32
C VAL A 182 20.16 3.77 7.52
N ASN A 183 21.07 4.66 7.92
CA ASN A 183 21.32 5.95 7.29
C ASN A 183 20.06 6.82 7.14
N ARG A 184 19.30 6.91 8.24
CA ARG A 184 18.08 7.72 8.39
C ARG A 184 18.09 8.51 9.70
N GLU A 185 19.21 9.16 10.02
CA GLU A 185 19.25 10.16 11.09
C GLU A 185 18.25 11.28 10.77
N GLN A 186 17.42 11.61 11.76
CA GLN A 186 16.35 12.61 11.66
C GLN A 186 16.13 13.27 13.02
N ASP A 187 15.70 14.52 13.03
CA ASP A 187 15.42 15.25 14.27
C ASP A 187 14.01 14.91 14.77
N GLU A 188 13.94 14.42 16.00
CA GLU A 188 12.68 14.06 16.63
C GLU A 188 11.84 15.31 16.94
N ALA A 189 12.45 16.38 17.45
CA ALA A 189 11.73 17.61 17.76
C ALA A 189 11.10 18.20 16.50
N PHE A 190 11.81 18.10 15.37
CA PHE A 190 11.31 18.53 14.07
C PHE A 190 10.14 17.68 13.56
N ILE A 191 10.17 16.36 13.75
CA ILE A 191 9.04 15.47 13.42
C ILE A 191 7.79 15.88 14.21
N PHE A 192 7.93 16.14 15.51
CA PHE A 192 6.83 16.62 16.35
C PHE A 192 6.28 17.95 15.84
N ALA A 193 7.15 18.93 15.58
CA ALA A 193 6.74 20.23 15.06
C ALA A 193 6.01 20.14 13.71
N LEU A 194 6.41 19.20 12.83
CA LEU A 194 5.78 19.02 11.52
C LEU A 194 4.37 18.41 11.66
N VAL A 195 4.19 17.40 12.53
CA VAL A 195 2.86 16.82 12.80
C VAL A 195 1.94 17.83 13.49
N GLU A 196 2.46 18.59 14.46
CA GLU A 196 1.72 19.67 15.10
C GLU A 196 1.29 20.72 14.08
N ARG A 197 2.21 21.16 13.21
CA ARG A 197 1.90 22.14 12.15
C ARG A 197 0.84 21.61 11.19
N ALA A 198 0.93 20.34 10.78
CA ALA A 198 -0.07 19.72 9.93
C ALA A 198 -1.46 19.73 10.58
N ARG A 199 -1.54 19.43 11.88
CA ARG A 199 -2.78 19.48 12.65
C ARG A 199 -3.34 20.91 12.74
N GLU A 200 -2.48 21.90 12.99
CA GLU A 200 -2.87 23.32 13.07
C GLU A 200 -3.50 23.85 11.77
N VAL A 201 -2.94 23.47 10.62
CA VAL A 201 -3.44 23.92 9.30
C VAL A 201 -4.58 23.06 8.76
N GLY A 202 -5.02 22.07 9.54
CA GLY A 202 -6.22 21.27 9.24
C GLY A 202 -5.99 20.08 8.29
N PHE A 203 -4.78 19.50 8.27
CA PHE A 203 -4.65 18.12 7.79
C PHE A 203 -5.41 17.18 8.71
N HIS A 204 -6.06 16.18 8.12
CA HIS A 204 -6.73 15.11 8.85
C HIS A 204 -6.11 13.76 8.46
N SER A 205 -6.35 12.74 9.28
CA SER A 205 -5.86 11.37 9.04
C SER A 205 -4.34 11.31 8.82
N THR A 206 -3.59 12.06 9.63
CA THR A 206 -2.12 12.06 9.57
C THR A 206 -1.60 10.66 9.90
N SER A 207 -0.91 10.05 8.94
CA SER A 207 -0.31 8.73 9.07
C SER A 207 1.18 8.82 9.36
N ILE A 208 1.71 7.89 10.15
CA ILE A 208 3.15 7.67 10.26
C ILE A 208 3.51 6.23 9.90
N ASP A 209 4.62 6.06 9.22
CA ASP A 209 5.17 4.75 8.91
C ASP A 209 6.27 4.40 9.91
N LEU A 210 6.21 3.19 10.45
CA LEU A 210 7.20 2.56 11.32
C LEU A 210 7.66 1.24 10.69
N ILE A 211 8.88 0.81 11.01
CA ILE A 211 9.39 -0.49 10.55
C ILE A 211 9.93 -1.25 11.76
N TYR A 212 9.46 -2.47 11.96
CA TYR A 212 10.04 -3.40 12.92
C TYR A 212 10.89 -4.47 12.20
N GLY A 213 11.92 -4.96 12.88
CA GLY A 213 12.93 -5.86 12.30
C GLY A 213 14.16 -5.15 11.72
N LEU A 214 14.36 -3.86 11.96
CA LEU A 214 15.57 -3.12 11.56
C LEU A 214 16.77 -3.49 12.45
N PRO A 215 18.02 -3.24 11.98
CA PRO A 215 19.21 -3.56 12.76
C PRO A 215 19.22 -2.85 14.12
N LYS A 216 19.65 -3.57 15.17
CA LYS A 216 19.72 -3.13 16.57
C LYS A 216 18.39 -2.89 17.27
N GLN A 217 17.26 -3.19 16.62
CA GLN A 217 15.98 -3.18 17.32
C GLN A 217 15.88 -4.38 18.26
N THR A 218 15.56 -4.10 19.52
CA THR A 218 15.03 -5.03 20.50
C THR A 218 13.61 -4.68 20.89
N LYS A 219 12.95 -5.58 21.63
CA LYS A 219 11.66 -5.33 22.27
C LYS A 219 11.63 -4.01 23.06
N GLU A 220 12.60 -3.79 23.93
CA GLU A 220 12.69 -2.58 24.78
C GLU A 220 12.92 -1.32 23.94
N SER A 221 13.77 -1.42 22.91
CA SER A 221 14.05 -0.29 22.03
C SER A 221 12.82 0.13 21.22
N PHE A 222 12.01 -0.83 20.78
CA PHE A 222 10.82 -0.55 19.99
C PHE A 222 9.66 -0.07 20.88
N ALA A 223 9.56 -0.61 22.11
CA ALA A 223 8.64 -0.10 23.13
C ALA A 223 8.89 1.39 23.44
N PHE A 224 10.16 1.81 23.51
CA PHE A 224 10.52 3.23 23.61
C PHE A 224 10.02 4.04 22.41
N THR A 225 10.22 3.54 21.19
CA THR A 225 9.72 4.18 19.96
C THR A 225 8.19 4.31 19.99
N LEU A 226 7.46 3.27 20.41
CA LEU A 226 6.00 3.32 20.56
C LEU A 226 5.55 4.35 21.59
N LYS A 227 6.28 4.53 22.69
CA LYS A 227 6.00 5.60 23.65
C LYS A 227 6.04 6.98 22.98
N ARG A 228 7.09 7.27 22.22
CA ARG A 228 7.22 8.55 21.49
C ARG A 228 6.11 8.73 20.45
N VAL A 229 5.75 7.65 19.76
CA VAL A 229 4.64 7.62 18.80
C VAL A 229 3.29 7.94 19.45
N ILE A 230 3.02 7.38 20.63
CA ILE A 230 1.79 7.68 21.38
C ILE A 230 1.74 9.15 21.79
N GLU A 231 2.86 9.70 22.24
CA GLU A 231 2.99 11.13 22.56
C GLU A 231 2.74 12.03 21.35
N LEU A 232 3.22 11.62 20.16
CA LEU A 232 2.98 12.33 18.89
C LEU A 232 1.49 12.31 18.48
N SER A 233 0.77 11.25 18.87
CA SER A 233 -0.66 11.05 18.61
C SER A 233 -1.08 11.21 17.14
N PRO A 234 -0.49 10.44 16.20
CA PRO A 234 -0.96 10.40 14.82
C PRO A 234 -2.39 9.83 14.74
N ASP A 235 -3.07 10.03 13.62
CA ASP A 235 -4.42 9.47 13.42
C ASP A 235 -4.36 8.02 12.92
N ARG A 236 -3.31 7.71 12.16
CA ARG A 236 -3.04 6.39 11.56
C ARG A 236 -1.58 5.99 11.75
N LEU A 237 -1.34 4.69 11.78
CA LEU A 237 0.00 4.11 11.73
C LEU A 237 0.06 2.96 10.75
N SER A 238 1.18 2.87 10.04
CA SER A 238 1.58 1.68 9.32
C SER A 238 2.85 1.11 9.95
N VAL A 239 2.81 -0.09 10.52
CA VAL A 239 3.94 -0.74 11.20
C VAL A 239 4.42 -1.93 10.39
N PHE A 240 5.35 -1.70 9.47
CA PHE A 240 5.77 -2.68 8.48
C PHE A 240 6.81 -3.65 9.03
N ASN A 241 6.68 -4.93 8.67
CA ASN A 241 7.75 -5.90 8.83
C ASN A 241 8.88 -5.62 7.83
N TYR A 242 10.11 -5.45 8.33
CA TYR A 242 11.28 -5.28 7.48
C TYR A 242 11.51 -6.50 6.58
N ALA A 243 11.46 -6.27 5.26
CA ALA A 243 11.80 -7.25 4.24
C ALA A 243 13.26 -7.10 3.80
N HIS A 244 14.11 -8.02 4.26
CA HIS A 244 15.52 -8.05 3.93
C HIS A 244 15.80 -8.94 2.70
N LEU A 245 16.01 -8.31 1.55
CA LEU A 245 16.27 -8.93 0.25
C LEU A 245 17.47 -8.24 -0.44
N PRO A 246 18.70 -8.30 0.12
CA PRO A 246 19.88 -7.56 -0.37
C PRO A 246 20.36 -7.97 -1.77
N ASN A 247 19.88 -9.11 -2.28
CA ASN A 247 20.06 -9.53 -3.66
C ASN A 247 19.26 -8.66 -4.65
N LEU A 248 18.06 -8.22 -4.25
CA LEU A 248 17.20 -7.34 -5.03
C LEU A 248 17.46 -5.86 -4.72
N PHE A 249 17.68 -5.53 -3.46
CA PHE A 249 17.87 -4.15 -3.00
C PHE A 249 19.31 -3.93 -2.53
N ALA A 250 20.19 -3.49 -3.43
CA ALA A 250 21.62 -3.39 -3.18
C ALA A 250 22.00 -2.55 -1.94
N ALA A 251 21.18 -1.56 -1.58
CA ALA A 251 21.40 -0.72 -0.40
C ALA A 251 21.34 -1.51 0.92
N GLN A 252 20.53 -2.57 0.97
CA GLN A 252 20.36 -3.40 2.15
C GLN A 252 21.64 -4.20 2.48
N ARG A 253 22.57 -4.37 1.53
CA ARG A 253 23.90 -4.96 1.79
C ARG A 253 24.77 -4.15 2.77
N LYS A 254 24.39 -2.90 3.05
CA LYS A 254 25.03 -2.06 4.06
C LYS A 254 24.51 -2.31 5.48
N ILE A 255 23.38 -3.02 5.61
CA ILE A 255 22.88 -3.52 6.87
C ILE A 255 23.56 -4.87 7.11
N LYS A 256 24.06 -5.08 8.33
CA LYS A 256 24.67 -6.36 8.70
C LYS A 256 23.61 -7.32 9.20
N ASP A 257 23.61 -8.54 8.68
CA ASP A 257 22.67 -9.59 9.09
C ASP A 257 22.76 -9.90 10.60
N GLU A 258 23.97 -9.83 11.18
CA GLU A 258 24.22 -10.03 12.62
C GLU A 258 23.56 -8.98 13.52
N ASP A 259 23.21 -7.81 12.97
CA ASP A 259 22.53 -6.75 13.70
C ASP A 259 21.00 -6.90 13.63
N LEU A 260 20.45 -7.78 12.79
CA LEU A 260 19.01 -7.96 12.65
C LEU A 260 18.45 -8.77 13.84
N PRO A 261 17.28 -8.39 14.39
CA PRO A 261 16.63 -9.18 15.44
C PRO A 261 16.26 -10.56 14.91
N LEU A 262 16.35 -11.54 15.81
CA LEU A 262 15.93 -12.90 15.52
C LEU A 262 14.42 -12.97 15.25
N ALA A 263 13.97 -14.05 14.61
CA ALA A 263 12.56 -14.21 14.24
C ALA A 263 11.63 -14.14 15.47
N GLU A 264 12.03 -14.73 16.59
CA GLU A 264 11.27 -14.72 17.85
C GLU A 264 11.16 -13.29 18.43
N GLU A 265 12.26 -12.55 18.47
CA GLU A 265 12.28 -11.15 18.92
C GLU A 265 11.40 -10.25 18.03
N LYS A 266 11.36 -10.49 16.72
CA LYS A 266 10.43 -9.79 15.81
C LYS A 266 8.96 -10.07 16.13
N LEU A 267 8.64 -11.30 16.54
CA LEU A 267 7.28 -11.67 16.95
C LEU A 267 6.92 -11.00 18.28
N GLU A 268 7.84 -10.96 19.24
CA GLU A 268 7.64 -10.24 20.50
C GLU A 268 7.39 -8.75 20.26
N ILE A 269 8.20 -8.10 19.40
CA ILE A 269 8.00 -6.70 19.01
C ILE A 269 6.60 -6.50 18.40
N LEU A 270 6.17 -7.39 17.51
CA LEU A 270 4.84 -7.30 16.88
C LEU A 270 3.71 -7.45 17.92
N GLN A 271 3.81 -8.44 18.81
CA GLN A 271 2.82 -8.67 19.86
C GLN A 271 2.69 -7.45 20.78
N GLU A 272 3.82 -6.91 21.23
CA GLU A 272 3.84 -5.72 22.09
C GLU A 272 3.34 -4.49 21.35
N THR A 273 3.68 -4.33 20.07
CA THR A 273 3.14 -3.25 19.22
C THR A 273 1.63 -3.27 19.18
N ILE A 274 1.03 -4.41 18.87
CA ILE A 274 -0.42 -4.57 18.80
C ILE A 274 -1.04 -4.25 20.15
N SER A 275 -0.53 -4.86 21.23
CA SER A 275 -1.04 -4.66 22.59
C SER A 275 -0.95 -3.20 23.04
N THR A 276 0.21 -2.56 22.84
CA THR A 276 0.46 -1.18 23.25
C THR A 276 -0.40 -0.20 22.46
N LEU A 277 -0.48 -0.32 21.13
CA LEU A 277 -1.30 0.58 20.31
C LEU A 277 -2.80 0.40 20.60
N THR A 278 -3.27 -0.84 20.75
CA THR A 278 -4.69 -1.09 21.07
C THR A 278 -5.09 -0.57 22.46
N THR A 279 -4.22 -0.76 23.46
CA THR A 279 -4.43 -0.22 24.81
C THR A 279 -4.42 1.32 24.82
N ASN A 280 -3.70 1.95 23.88
CA ASN A 280 -3.63 3.40 23.71
C ASN A 280 -4.63 3.94 22.67
N GLY A 281 -5.70 3.20 22.39
CA GLY A 281 -6.86 3.73 21.67
C GLY A 281 -6.75 3.67 20.14
N TYR A 282 -5.89 2.82 19.57
CA TYR A 282 -5.89 2.52 18.14
C TYR A 282 -6.59 1.18 17.85
N GLN A 283 -7.43 1.13 16.82
CA GLN A 283 -7.95 -0.12 16.27
C GLN A 283 -6.91 -0.72 15.32
N PHE A 284 -6.62 -2.02 15.48
CA PHE A 284 -5.92 -2.76 14.44
C PHE A 284 -6.86 -2.98 13.26
N ILE A 285 -6.61 -2.25 12.17
CA ILE A 285 -7.38 -2.35 10.94
C ILE A 285 -7.06 -3.69 10.29
N GLY A 286 -5.78 -4.02 10.11
CA GLY A 286 -5.41 -5.28 9.47
C GLY A 286 -4.03 -5.20 8.84
N MET A 287 -3.42 -6.38 8.65
CA MET A 287 -2.03 -6.52 8.20
C MET A 287 -1.07 -5.70 9.07
N ASP A 288 -0.78 -4.48 8.64
CA ASP A 288 0.26 -3.63 9.19
C ASP A 288 -0.34 -2.26 9.62
N HIS A 289 -1.67 -2.05 9.51
CA HIS A 289 -2.32 -0.75 9.68
C HIS A 289 -3.12 -0.63 10.99
N PHE A 290 -2.99 0.53 11.62
CA PHE A 290 -3.73 0.95 12.80
C PHE A 290 -4.36 2.33 12.55
N ALA A 291 -5.54 2.57 13.10
CA ALA A 291 -6.21 3.88 13.02
C ALA A 291 -7.02 4.13 14.29
N LYS A 292 -7.31 5.40 14.59
CA LYS A 292 -8.24 5.74 15.67
C LYS A 292 -9.64 5.14 15.39
N PRO A 293 -10.42 4.74 16.42
CA PRO A 293 -11.71 4.07 16.23
C PRO A 293 -12.75 4.87 15.44
N ASP A 294 -12.67 6.19 15.49
CA ASP A 294 -13.51 7.16 14.77
C ASP A 294 -12.96 7.54 13.39
N ASP A 295 -11.74 7.09 13.03
CA ASP A 295 -11.22 7.21 11.68
C ASP A 295 -12.13 6.47 10.70
N GLU A 296 -12.32 7.05 9.52
CA GLU A 296 -13.17 6.50 8.46
C GLU A 296 -12.82 5.06 8.07
N LEU A 297 -11.55 4.62 8.16
CA LEU A 297 -11.16 3.25 7.83
C LEU A 297 -11.70 2.27 8.87
N ALA A 298 -11.62 2.65 10.15
CA ALA A 298 -12.17 1.87 11.25
C ALA A 298 -13.71 1.81 11.17
N VAL A 299 -14.35 2.93 10.83
CA VAL A 299 -15.80 3.01 10.62
C VAL A 299 -16.25 2.16 9.43
N ALA A 300 -15.55 2.26 8.29
CA ALA A 300 -15.85 1.50 7.08
C ALA A 300 -15.69 -0.01 7.31
N GLN A 301 -14.62 -0.42 8.00
CA GLN A 301 -14.41 -1.82 8.34
C GLN A 301 -15.54 -2.40 9.19
N ARG A 302 -15.98 -1.69 10.23
CA ARG A 302 -17.11 -2.14 11.07
C ARG A 302 -18.44 -2.21 10.31
N LYS A 303 -18.56 -1.45 9.22
CA LYS A 303 -19.71 -1.48 8.30
C LYS A 303 -19.57 -2.52 7.19
N GLY A 304 -18.44 -3.22 7.08
CA GLY A 304 -18.19 -4.20 6.02
C GLY A 304 -17.90 -3.59 4.64
N ILE A 305 -17.54 -2.30 4.59
CA ILE A 305 -17.30 -1.54 3.35
C ILE A 305 -15.90 -0.91 3.34
N LEU A 306 -14.91 -1.59 3.95
CA LEU A 306 -13.52 -1.19 3.79
C LEU A 306 -12.99 -1.75 2.47
N HIS A 307 -12.19 -0.96 1.76
CA HIS A 307 -11.59 -1.36 0.49
C HIS A 307 -10.08 -1.18 0.53
N ARG A 308 -9.41 -1.65 -0.53
CA ARG A 308 -7.96 -1.59 -0.68
C ARG A 308 -7.54 -1.37 -2.12
N ASN A 309 -6.52 -0.54 -2.30
CA ASN A 309 -5.80 -0.31 -3.55
C ASN A 309 -4.28 -0.51 -3.35
N PHE A 310 -3.47 -0.15 -4.35
CA PHE A 310 -2.01 -0.28 -4.27
C PHE A 310 -1.35 0.61 -3.20
N GLN A 311 -2.00 1.70 -2.79
CA GLN A 311 -1.51 2.62 -1.75
C GLN A 311 -1.87 2.13 -0.35
N GLY A 312 -2.97 1.39 -0.19
CA GLY A 312 -3.38 0.85 1.11
C GLY A 312 -4.89 0.71 1.24
N TYR A 313 -5.36 0.74 2.50
CA TYR A 313 -6.79 0.74 2.79
C TYR A 313 -7.41 2.10 2.43
N THR A 314 -8.65 2.08 1.93
CA THR A 314 -9.40 3.26 1.50
C THR A 314 -10.90 3.03 1.66
N THR A 315 -11.67 4.12 1.76
CA THR A 315 -13.13 4.12 1.73
C THR A 315 -13.71 4.30 0.32
N HIS A 316 -12.86 4.41 -0.70
CA HIS A 316 -13.26 4.68 -2.08
C HIS A 316 -13.20 3.41 -2.95
N GLU A 317 -14.21 2.54 -2.85
CA GLU A 317 -14.26 1.26 -3.58
C GLU A 317 -14.21 1.40 -5.11
N GLU A 318 -15.09 2.25 -5.63
CA GLU A 318 -15.48 2.22 -7.04
C GLU A 318 -14.58 3.09 -7.92
N CYS A 319 -13.44 3.55 -7.41
CA CYS A 319 -12.53 4.39 -8.18
C CYS A 319 -11.69 3.54 -9.13
N ASP A 320 -11.77 3.85 -10.42
CA ASP A 320 -10.69 3.52 -11.35
C ASP A 320 -9.43 4.30 -10.89
N LEU A 321 -8.28 3.65 -10.84
CA LEU A 321 -7.00 4.25 -10.44
C LEU A 321 -6.11 4.46 -11.66
N LEU A 322 -5.79 5.71 -12.00
CA LEU A 322 -4.78 6.06 -12.99
C LEU A 322 -3.45 6.37 -12.30
N GLY A 323 -2.45 5.52 -12.53
CA GLY A 323 -1.07 5.75 -12.12
C GLY A 323 -0.27 6.44 -13.22
N MET A 324 0.44 7.52 -12.85
CA MET A 324 1.35 8.26 -13.74
C MET A 324 2.73 8.42 -13.10
N GLY A 325 3.75 8.57 -13.94
CA GLY A 325 5.15 8.57 -13.52
C GLY A 325 5.80 7.19 -13.59
N VAL A 326 7.12 7.18 -13.38
CA VAL A 326 7.95 5.96 -13.45
C VAL A 326 7.43 4.91 -12.46
N SER A 327 7.32 3.66 -12.89
CA SER A 327 6.84 2.49 -12.14
C SER A 327 5.39 2.48 -11.66
N ALA A 328 4.65 3.58 -11.86
CA ALA A 328 3.27 3.73 -11.41
C ALA A 328 2.36 2.61 -11.97
N ILE A 329 1.40 2.18 -11.14
CA ILE A 329 0.43 1.14 -11.50
C ILE A 329 -0.96 1.77 -11.56
N SER A 330 -1.67 1.49 -12.64
CA SER A 330 -3.08 1.79 -12.83
C SER A 330 -3.93 0.53 -12.59
N MET A 331 -5.13 0.72 -12.05
CA MET A 331 -6.18 -0.28 -11.95
C MET A 331 -7.44 0.27 -12.61
N LEU A 332 -7.76 -0.15 -13.82
CA LEU A 332 -8.79 0.46 -14.64
C LEU A 332 -9.64 -0.64 -15.25
N GLY A 333 -10.96 -0.59 -15.12
CA GLY A 333 -11.85 -1.45 -15.92
C GLY A 333 -11.53 -2.94 -15.85
N ASP A 334 -11.21 -3.49 -14.68
CA ASP A 334 -10.73 -4.88 -14.50
C ASP A 334 -9.43 -5.20 -15.24
N ASN A 335 -8.52 -4.23 -15.31
CA ASN A 335 -7.18 -4.39 -15.84
C ASN A 335 -6.17 -3.77 -14.87
N TYR A 336 -4.96 -4.31 -14.87
CA TYR A 336 -3.81 -3.69 -14.26
C TYR A 336 -2.82 -3.28 -15.34
N ALA A 337 -2.26 -2.08 -15.22
CA ALA A 337 -1.27 -1.56 -16.17
C ALA A 337 -0.15 -0.86 -15.40
N GLN A 338 1.10 -1.14 -15.75
CA GLN A 338 2.26 -0.59 -15.09
C GLN A 338 3.14 0.17 -16.08
N ASN A 339 3.58 1.35 -15.67
CA ASN A 339 4.57 2.14 -16.40
C ASN A 339 5.99 1.54 -16.29
N GLU A 340 6.85 1.91 -17.24
CA GLU A 340 8.28 1.59 -17.20
C GLU A 340 8.87 1.87 -15.82
N LYS A 341 9.56 0.88 -15.24
CA LYS A 341 10.09 0.96 -13.86
C LYS A 341 11.46 1.62 -13.78
N VAL A 342 12.13 1.82 -14.91
CA VAL A 342 13.46 2.41 -15.01
C VAL A 342 13.32 3.77 -15.69
N LEU A 343 13.91 4.80 -15.06
CA LEU A 343 13.63 6.20 -15.42
C LEU A 343 14.02 6.56 -16.86
N LYS A 344 15.13 5.99 -17.36
CA LYS A 344 15.61 6.27 -18.72
C LYS A 344 14.62 5.75 -19.77
N GLU A 345 14.07 4.57 -19.54
CA GLU A 345 13.09 3.89 -20.38
C GLU A 345 11.75 4.61 -20.29
N TYR A 346 11.33 5.03 -19.09
CA TYR A 346 10.18 5.91 -18.88
C TYR A 346 10.30 7.20 -19.72
N TYR A 347 11.43 7.91 -19.61
CA TYR A 347 11.68 9.10 -20.42
C TYR A 347 11.66 8.84 -21.92
N ALA A 348 12.35 7.79 -22.38
CA ALA A 348 12.39 7.45 -23.79
C ALA A 348 10.97 7.20 -24.33
N ARG A 349 10.18 6.41 -23.62
CA ARG A 349 8.85 5.99 -24.05
C ARG A 349 7.83 7.11 -24.04
N VAL A 350 7.78 7.93 -22.99
CA VAL A 350 6.88 9.09 -22.97
C VAL A 350 7.21 10.07 -24.09
N ASN A 351 8.50 10.30 -24.37
CA ASN A 351 8.89 11.21 -25.43
C ASN A 351 8.55 10.69 -26.85
N SER A 352 8.56 9.38 -27.08
CA SER A 352 8.24 8.79 -28.39
C SER A 352 6.75 8.47 -28.57
N GLU A 353 6.07 8.01 -27.51
CA GLU A 353 4.71 7.43 -27.57
C GLU A 353 3.67 8.25 -26.76
N GLY A 354 4.11 9.28 -26.03
CA GLY A 354 3.23 10.08 -25.16
C GLY A 354 2.80 9.38 -23.87
N ASN A 355 3.26 8.16 -23.62
CA ASN A 355 2.95 7.38 -22.42
C ASN A 355 4.10 6.39 -22.10
N ALA A 356 4.07 5.77 -20.92
CA ALA A 356 5.11 4.83 -20.50
C ALA A 356 4.61 3.40 -20.23
N LEU A 357 3.50 2.97 -20.84
CA LEU A 357 2.92 1.64 -20.59
C LEU A 357 3.94 0.54 -20.90
N TRP A 358 4.36 -0.23 -19.90
CA TRP A 358 5.35 -1.28 -20.06
C TRP A 358 4.72 -2.68 -20.12
N ARG A 359 3.88 -2.98 -19.14
CA ARG A 359 3.27 -4.30 -18.96
C ARG A 359 1.94 -4.18 -18.23
N GLY A 360 1.10 -5.19 -18.33
CA GLY A 360 -0.19 -5.22 -17.66
C GLY A 360 -0.83 -6.59 -17.69
N LEU A 361 -2.10 -6.63 -17.30
CA LEU A 361 -2.93 -7.83 -17.29
C LEU A 361 -4.41 -7.42 -17.42
N SER A 362 -5.11 -8.01 -18.38
CA SER A 362 -6.57 -8.02 -18.40
C SER A 362 -7.07 -9.18 -17.55
N LEU A 363 -7.87 -8.89 -16.53
CA LEU A 363 -8.37 -9.92 -15.62
C LEU A 363 -9.42 -10.75 -16.34
N THR A 364 -9.32 -12.06 -16.17
CA THR A 364 -10.39 -12.98 -16.53
C THR A 364 -11.57 -12.80 -15.57
N HIS A 365 -12.69 -13.44 -15.88
CA HIS A 365 -13.83 -13.45 -14.97
C HIS A 365 -13.48 -14.11 -13.63
N ASP A 366 -12.78 -15.26 -13.64
CA ASP A 366 -12.29 -15.93 -12.43
C ASP A 366 -11.36 -15.02 -11.61
N ASP A 367 -10.46 -14.29 -12.27
CA ASP A 367 -9.58 -13.32 -11.60
C ASP A 367 -10.38 -12.24 -10.85
N CYS A 368 -11.46 -11.74 -11.45
CA CYS A 368 -12.32 -10.72 -10.83
C CYS A 368 -13.04 -11.27 -9.60
N ILE A 369 -13.66 -12.45 -9.70
CA ILE A 369 -14.37 -13.09 -8.58
C ILE A 369 -13.40 -13.30 -7.41
N ARG A 370 -12.23 -13.89 -7.69
CA ARG A 370 -11.21 -14.18 -6.67
C ARG A 370 -10.60 -12.92 -6.07
N ARG A 371 -10.40 -11.88 -6.87
CA ARG A 371 -9.99 -10.55 -6.38
C ARG A 371 -10.99 -10.03 -5.36
N ASP A 372 -12.29 -10.13 -5.64
CA ASP A 372 -13.33 -9.57 -4.77
C ASP A 372 -13.47 -10.39 -3.47
N VAL A 373 -13.32 -11.71 -3.54
CA VAL A 373 -13.20 -12.59 -2.35
C VAL A 373 -12.00 -12.22 -1.49
N ILE A 374 -10.80 -12.14 -2.08
CA ILE A 374 -9.55 -11.82 -1.36
C ILE A 374 -9.61 -10.41 -0.77
N LYS A 375 -10.10 -9.42 -1.53
CA LYS A 375 -10.27 -8.04 -1.04
C LYS A 375 -11.21 -8.00 0.17
N THR A 376 -12.35 -8.68 0.09
CA THR A 376 -13.34 -8.70 1.17
C THR A 376 -12.76 -9.32 2.44
N LEU A 377 -12.06 -10.45 2.33
CA LEU A 377 -11.41 -11.09 3.48
C LEU A 377 -10.32 -10.19 4.10
N ILE A 378 -9.46 -9.57 3.28
CA ILE A 378 -8.37 -8.70 3.76
C ILE A 378 -8.88 -7.42 4.42
N CYS A 379 -10.01 -6.88 3.96
CA CYS A 379 -10.52 -5.60 4.44
C CYS A 379 -11.50 -5.76 5.60
N ASN A 380 -12.43 -6.71 5.49
CA ASN A 380 -13.59 -6.79 6.37
C ASN A 380 -13.54 -7.98 7.33
N PHE A 381 -12.64 -8.95 7.12
CA PHE A 381 -12.52 -10.17 7.93
C PHE A 381 -13.79 -11.03 7.98
N ASN A 382 -14.77 -10.73 7.12
CA ASN A 382 -16.04 -11.44 7.01
C ASN A 382 -16.45 -11.42 5.53
N LEU A 383 -16.93 -12.55 5.03
CA LEU A 383 -17.36 -12.75 3.66
C LEU A 383 -18.70 -13.47 3.66
N HIS A 384 -19.75 -12.82 3.15
CA HIS A 384 -21.03 -13.47 2.89
C HIS A 384 -21.04 -14.03 1.47
N PHE A 385 -21.42 -15.31 1.33
CA PHE A 385 -21.43 -15.97 0.02
C PHE A 385 -22.44 -15.33 -0.93
N SER A 386 -23.63 -14.99 -0.42
CA SER A 386 -24.71 -14.39 -1.21
C SER A 386 -24.31 -13.08 -1.91
N ASP A 387 -23.41 -12.29 -1.32
CA ASP A 387 -22.91 -11.05 -1.93
C ASP A 387 -22.07 -11.34 -3.19
N ILE A 388 -21.19 -12.34 -3.12
CA ILE A 388 -20.36 -12.77 -4.25
C ILE A 388 -21.21 -13.48 -5.31
N GLU A 389 -22.12 -14.37 -4.87
CA GLU A 389 -23.03 -15.09 -5.77
C GLU A 389 -23.89 -14.12 -6.58
N LYS A 390 -24.44 -13.08 -5.93
CA LYS A 390 -25.23 -12.05 -6.60
C LYS A 390 -24.39 -11.18 -7.54
N MET A 391 -23.16 -10.85 -7.14
CA MET A 391 -22.28 -9.97 -7.93
C MET A 391 -21.79 -10.66 -9.21
N HIS A 392 -21.53 -11.97 -9.16
CA HIS A 392 -20.85 -12.70 -10.23
C HIS A 392 -21.68 -13.81 -10.88
N ASP A 393 -22.92 -14.04 -10.44
CA ASP A 393 -23.83 -15.07 -10.95
C ASP A 393 -23.23 -16.49 -10.85
N ILE A 394 -22.80 -16.86 -9.64
CA ILE A 394 -22.22 -18.17 -9.32
C ILE A 394 -22.92 -18.82 -8.13
N VAL A 395 -22.71 -20.13 -7.95
CA VAL A 395 -22.99 -20.83 -6.68
C VAL A 395 -21.67 -21.00 -5.95
N PHE A 396 -21.51 -20.35 -4.79
CA PHE A 396 -20.21 -20.18 -4.13
C PHE A 396 -19.57 -21.52 -3.77
N HIS A 397 -20.36 -22.43 -3.20
CA HIS A 397 -19.88 -23.74 -2.75
C HIS A 397 -19.39 -24.62 -3.89
N ASP A 398 -20.01 -24.50 -5.08
CA ASP A 398 -19.60 -25.27 -6.25
C ASP A 398 -18.35 -24.63 -6.89
N TYR A 399 -18.36 -23.31 -7.05
CA TYR A 399 -17.27 -22.56 -7.68
C TYR A 399 -15.97 -22.64 -6.88
N PHE A 400 -16.06 -22.52 -5.55
CA PHE A 400 -14.93 -22.51 -4.62
C PHE A 400 -14.73 -23.83 -3.88
N LYS A 401 -15.25 -24.94 -4.41
CA LYS A 401 -15.16 -26.25 -3.73
C LYS A 401 -13.73 -26.61 -3.31
N GLU A 402 -12.77 -26.52 -4.25
CA GLU A 402 -11.37 -26.82 -3.94
C GLU A 402 -10.77 -25.83 -2.92
N ASP A 403 -11.13 -24.56 -3.04
CA ASP A 403 -10.65 -23.49 -2.15
C ASP A 403 -11.15 -23.67 -0.71
N LEU A 404 -12.41 -24.08 -0.55
CA LEU A 404 -13.01 -24.41 0.74
C LEU A 404 -12.39 -25.66 1.36
N GLU A 405 -12.05 -26.68 0.56
CA GLU A 405 -11.31 -27.87 1.01
C GLU A 405 -9.92 -27.48 1.55
N LEU A 406 -9.22 -26.57 0.87
CA LEU A 406 -7.93 -26.03 1.35
C LEU A 406 -8.05 -25.20 2.63
N LEU A 407 -9.23 -24.68 2.93
CA LEU A 407 -9.49 -23.85 4.10
C LEU A 407 -9.83 -24.69 5.36
N VAL A 408 -10.23 -25.97 5.20
CA VAL A 408 -10.60 -26.87 6.32
C VAL A 408 -9.52 -26.95 7.42
N PRO A 409 -8.22 -27.12 7.12
CA PRO A 409 -7.20 -27.16 8.19
C PRO A 409 -7.15 -25.87 9.01
N MET A 410 -7.36 -24.71 8.37
CA MET A 410 -7.39 -23.41 9.06
C MET A 410 -8.67 -23.24 9.89
N LYS A 411 -9.79 -23.83 9.45
CA LYS A 411 -11.02 -23.91 10.26
C LYS A 411 -10.80 -24.79 11.50
N ASP A 412 -10.18 -25.96 11.34
CA ASP A 412 -9.93 -26.89 12.43
C ASP A 412 -8.96 -26.29 13.47
N ASP A 413 -8.02 -25.46 13.03
CA ASP A 413 -7.14 -24.65 13.89
C ASP A 413 -7.83 -23.41 14.51
N GLY A 414 -9.09 -23.13 14.15
CA GLY A 414 -9.85 -22.00 14.68
C GLY A 414 -9.44 -20.63 14.13
N LEU A 415 -8.78 -20.56 12.97
CA LEU A 415 -8.45 -19.29 12.29
C LEU A 415 -9.65 -18.68 11.56
N VAL A 416 -10.56 -19.53 11.09
CA VAL A 416 -11.80 -19.13 10.41
C VAL A 416 -12.97 -19.98 10.88
N GLU A 417 -14.15 -19.39 10.90
CA GLU A 417 -15.42 -20.09 11.00
C GLU A 417 -16.05 -20.14 9.60
N ILE A 418 -16.34 -21.34 9.12
CA ILE A 418 -17.05 -21.55 7.85
C ILE A 418 -18.46 -21.99 8.19
N THR A 419 -19.43 -21.14 7.87
CA THR A 419 -20.86 -21.40 8.04
C THR A 419 -21.49 -21.73 6.68
N VAL A 420 -22.81 -21.98 6.66
CA VAL A 420 -23.54 -22.18 5.41
C VAL A 420 -23.62 -20.87 4.60
N ASP A 421 -23.55 -19.72 5.27
CA ASP A 421 -23.80 -18.41 4.66
C ASP A 421 -22.52 -17.60 4.36
N GLY A 422 -21.36 -18.05 4.87
CA GLY A 422 -20.12 -17.28 4.72
C GLY A 422 -18.91 -17.78 5.52
N ILE A 423 -17.84 -17.00 5.42
CA ILE A 423 -16.56 -17.18 6.13
C ILE A 423 -16.33 -16.00 7.06
N GLN A 424 -16.15 -16.26 8.35
CA GLN A 424 -15.75 -15.28 9.35
C GLN A 424 -14.30 -15.57 9.78
N VAL A 425 -13.41 -14.59 9.65
CA VAL A 425 -12.04 -14.70 10.19
C VAL A 425 -12.11 -14.43 11.68
N THR A 426 -11.60 -15.35 12.49
CA THR A 426 -11.63 -15.22 13.96
C THR A 426 -10.57 -14.22 14.42
N PRO A 427 -10.64 -13.70 15.66
CA PRO A 427 -9.57 -12.87 16.22
C PRO A 427 -8.18 -13.53 16.15
N ARG A 428 -8.08 -14.86 16.18
CA ARG A 428 -6.81 -15.60 15.99
C ARG A 428 -6.34 -15.59 14.54
N GLY A 429 -7.27 -15.68 13.59
CA GLY A 429 -6.97 -15.69 12.15
C GLY A 429 -6.53 -14.37 11.54
N ARG A 430 -6.81 -13.22 12.18
CA ARG A 430 -6.56 -11.89 11.57
C ARG A 430 -5.10 -11.63 11.23
N LEU A 431 -4.14 -12.10 12.04
CA LEU A 431 -2.71 -11.98 11.74
C LEU A 431 -2.26 -12.88 10.59
N LEU A 432 -3.00 -13.98 10.37
CA LEU A 432 -2.74 -14.98 9.33
C LEU A 432 -3.66 -14.81 8.11
N ILE A 433 -4.21 -13.60 7.92
CA ILE A 433 -5.15 -13.32 6.83
C ILE A 433 -4.57 -13.60 5.45
N ARG A 434 -3.26 -13.41 5.28
CA ARG A 434 -2.56 -13.72 4.01
C ARG A 434 -2.61 -15.21 3.73
N ASN A 435 -2.42 -16.07 4.74
CA ASN A 435 -2.52 -17.51 4.62
C ASN A 435 -3.94 -17.94 4.22
N ILE A 436 -4.96 -17.35 4.84
CA ILE A 436 -6.37 -17.59 4.49
C ILE A 436 -6.63 -17.23 3.02
N CYS A 437 -6.12 -16.08 2.57
CA CYS A 437 -6.30 -15.65 1.17
C CYS A 437 -5.57 -16.53 0.17
N MET A 438 -4.46 -17.17 0.55
CA MET A 438 -3.72 -18.12 -0.32
C MET A 438 -4.56 -19.32 -0.72
N CYS A 439 -5.57 -19.70 0.07
CA CYS A 439 -6.50 -20.76 -0.31
C CYS A 439 -7.28 -20.43 -1.60
N PHE A 440 -7.50 -19.14 -1.89
CA PHE A 440 -8.25 -18.65 -3.05
C PHE A 440 -7.37 -18.27 -4.25
N ASP A 441 -6.06 -18.48 -4.17
CA ASP A 441 -5.09 -18.07 -5.20
C ASP A 441 -4.75 -19.21 -6.16
N THR A 442 -5.35 -19.17 -7.35
CA THR A 442 -5.12 -20.17 -8.40
C THR A 442 -3.72 -20.09 -9.01
N TYR A 443 -3.09 -18.91 -9.08
CA TYR A 443 -1.74 -18.76 -9.64
C TYR A 443 -0.71 -19.44 -8.76
N LEU A 444 -0.78 -19.18 -7.45
CA LEU A 444 0.10 -19.83 -6.49
C LEU A 444 -0.10 -21.35 -6.50
N ARG A 445 -1.35 -21.82 -6.51
CA ARG A 445 -1.69 -23.24 -6.59
C ARG A 445 -1.10 -23.89 -7.84
N ASN A 446 -1.24 -23.25 -9.00
CA ASN A 446 -0.71 -23.76 -10.26
C ASN A 446 0.82 -23.80 -10.26
N GLN A 447 1.49 -22.78 -9.72
CA GLN A 447 2.94 -22.78 -9.57
C GLN A 447 3.43 -23.90 -8.63
N MET A 448 2.74 -24.15 -7.53
CA MET A 448 3.07 -25.25 -6.61
C MET A 448 2.91 -26.61 -7.28
N ARG A 449 1.81 -26.83 -8.01
CA ARG A 449 1.59 -28.06 -8.78
C ARG A 449 2.67 -28.28 -9.84
N GLN A 450 3.07 -27.23 -10.57
CA GLN A 450 4.14 -27.32 -11.56
C GLN A 450 5.50 -27.75 -10.98
N ARG A 451 5.83 -27.30 -9.77
CA ARG A 451 7.07 -27.68 -9.07
C ARG A 451 7.08 -29.14 -8.60
N GLN A 452 5.92 -29.78 -8.49
CA GLN A 452 5.79 -31.18 -8.07
C GLN A 452 5.99 -32.18 -9.22
N PHE A 453 5.90 -31.75 -10.48
CA PHE A 453 6.21 -32.60 -11.62
C PHE A 453 7.73 -32.67 -11.87
N SER A 454 8.29 -33.88 -11.98
CA SER A 454 9.68 -34.06 -12.41
C SER A 454 9.84 -33.82 -13.90
N ARG A 455 11.04 -33.42 -14.35
CA ARG A 455 11.39 -33.46 -15.78
C ARG A 455 11.35 -34.92 -16.23
N VAL A 456 10.60 -35.18 -17.29
CA VAL A 456 10.35 -36.55 -17.80
C VAL A 456 11.46 -37.00 -18.77
N ILE A 457 12.43 -36.13 -19.09
CA ILE A 457 13.66 -36.45 -19.85
C ILE A 457 14.85 -35.70 -19.25
#